data_AF-A0A355FGB4-F1
#
_entry.id   AF-A0A355FGB4-F1
#
_cell.length_a   1.000
_cell.length_b   1.000
_cell.length_c   1.000
_cell.angle_alpha   90.00
_cell.angle_beta   90.00
_cell.angle_gamma   90.00
#
_symmetry.space_group_name_H-M   'P 1'
#
loop_
_entity.id
_entity.type
_entity.pdbx_description
1 polymer ?
#
loop_
_entity_poly.entity_id
_entity_poly.type
_entity_poly.pdbx_seq_one_letter_code
_entity_poly.pdbx_strand_id
1 'polypeptide(L)'
;MNTTSYYLRDIQDLSTSENELPERMRLLKRIMERFCKAVTRDEAVQFSNLFSRLVFIAQKYALPKQLEWQLQHLRVTASPQAPQRPVSEEDYRQAEKAVKTLCRIVTGEIRPAQDKAFAPPEVKLTEGRLRVQILRVDTEAKQLFCKAEAFPVSEITVLYTAACEDRQVETAEDIFRAGAQLNLIDSTMDAEGCWVPRLIVFEPDYLVDASAVAECFQDYEVSPFHYLRNKFEEKENRSYLLLGNLANFFLDELVFSDDAEKVSFDEVFLRSFKQSPFEYTSCPDIASPDDFRRFMQQAREQFTNIRRVIREDFPRHGIVSQDCTLEPSFFSEKYGFQGRLDLLYLPPTATDAGIVELKSGRLPYPPSNAGKIALNHAVQTAVYRLMIQSVYGIDDRHISAAILYSSGNRAGENLRFAAVYHILEKQIIDIRNRIVANEYRLAHGDNGTVNRLMNEMLSPDANGRRLPSFFTARIERFSQTLRQCTETEVSYFYRFVRFLSKEIYLQKTGDVDYESPTGTAVLWNTDFSERAEALDVLYPLSIEGIDDVAEHMTIVFQRHEGEQSIVNFREGEICIVYPRQNDNDTVLNTQILKGSIAQITPQSVEVRFRHKQKNRSFFTRHRLWAVEHDTLDTS
;
A
#
# COMPACT_ATOMS: atom_id res chain seq x y z
N MET A 1 38.79 -1.36 -15.46
CA MET A 1 38.09 -1.41 -16.77
C MET A 1 36.91 -0.47 -16.69
N ASN A 2 36.76 0.44 -17.64
CA ASN A 2 35.75 1.49 -17.59
C ASN A 2 34.35 0.84 -17.67
N THR A 3 33.49 1.07 -16.68
CA THR A 3 32.17 0.41 -16.52
C THR A 3 31.31 0.49 -17.81
N THR A 4 31.53 1.51 -18.63
CA THR A 4 30.84 1.74 -19.92
C THR A 4 31.27 0.82 -21.05
N SER A 5 32.55 0.42 -21.11
CA SER A 5 33.03 -0.51 -22.13
C SER A 5 32.34 -1.86 -22.03
N TYR A 6 31.90 -2.22 -20.82
CA TYR A 6 31.13 -3.42 -20.56
C TYR A 6 29.72 -3.30 -21.16
N TYR A 7 28.97 -2.24 -20.85
CA TYR A 7 27.61 -2.06 -21.37
C TYR A 7 27.54 -1.90 -22.90
N LEU A 8 28.49 -1.17 -23.51
CA LEU A 8 28.54 -1.07 -24.98
C LEU A 8 28.80 -2.41 -25.65
N ARG A 9 29.56 -3.30 -24.98
CA ARG A 9 29.80 -4.67 -25.44
C ARG A 9 28.54 -5.53 -25.28
N ASP A 10 27.88 -5.49 -24.12
CA ASP A 10 26.61 -6.20 -23.89
C ASP A 10 25.56 -5.83 -24.97
N ILE A 11 25.45 -4.55 -25.34
CA ILE A 11 24.52 -4.11 -26.40
C ILE A 11 24.95 -4.68 -27.76
N GLN A 12 26.25 -4.71 -28.06
CA GLN A 12 26.76 -5.24 -29.32
C GLN A 12 26.55 -6.75 -29.44
N ASP A 13 26.82 -7.50 -28.36
CA ASP A 13 26.62 -8.94 -28.30
C ASP A 13 25.13 -9.28 -28.46
N LEU A 14 24.23 -8.51 -27.81
CA LEU A 14 22.79 -8.63 -27.98
C LEU A 14 22.33 -8.35 -29.42
N SER A 15 22.96 -7.39 -30.09
CA SER A 15 22.66 -7.05 -31.48
C SER A 15 22.98 -8.18 -32.46
N THR A 16 23.96 -9.02 -32.13
CA THR A 16 24.36 -10.20 -32.89
C THR A 16 23.72 -11.51 -32.44
N SER A 17 22.89 -11.48 -31.39
CA SER A 17 22.23 -12.67 -30.86
C SER A 17 21.13 -13.20 -31.79
N GLU A 18 20.89 -14.52 -31.74
CA GLU A 18 19.81 -15.19 -32.48
C GLU A 18 18.43 -15.05 -31.81
N ASN A 19 18.33 -14.22 -30.76
CA ASN A 19 17.08 -13.98 -30.05
C ASN A 19 16.05 -13.28 -30.94
N GLU A 20 14.77 -13.58 -30.71
CA GLU A 20 13.68 -12.88 -31.39
C GLU A 20 13.66 -11.39 -31.03
N LEU A 21 13.14 -10.56 -31.93
CA LEU A 21 13.12 -9.10 -31.77
C LEU A 21 12.46 -8.61 -30.46
N PRO A 22 11.30 -9.14 -30.03
CA PRO A 22 10.70 -8.76 -28.76
C PRO A 22 11.62 -9.05 -27.56
N GLU A 23 12.29 -10.21 -27.55
CA GLU A 23 13.22 -10.57 -26.47
C GLU A 23 14.48 -9.70 -26.50
N ARG A 24 15.00 -9.38 -27.69
CA ARG A 24 16.10 -8.41 -27.83
C ARG A 24 15.72 -7.04 -27.29
N MET A 25 14.50 -6.58 -27.53
CA MET A 25 14.01 -5.30 -27.00
C MET A 25 13.95 -5.32 -25.46
N ARG A 26 13.45 -6.41 -24.87
CA ARG A 26 13.40 -6.61 -23.41
C ARG A 26 14.79 -6.62 -22.78
N LEU A 27 15.72 -7.39 -23.34
CA LEU A 27 17.10 -7.45 -22.88
C LEU A 27 17.81 -6.09 -23.03
N LEU A 28 17.52 -5.33 -24.08
CA LEU A 28 18.05 -3.99 -24.28
C LEU A 28 17.55 -3.02 -23.20
N LYS A 29 16.26 -3.07 -22.84
CA LYS A 29 15.70 -2.33 -21.69
C LYS A 29 16.44 -2.70 -20.40
N ARG A 30 16.66 -4.00 -20.13
CA ARG A 30 17.40 -4.46 -18.94
C ARG A 30 18.84 -3.96 -18.89
N ILE A 31 19.52 -3.89 -20.05
CA ILE A 31 20.86 -3.28 -20.15
C ILE A 31 20.79 -1.79 -19.81
N MET A 32 19.82 -1.06 -20.37
CA MET A 32 19.59 0.36 -20.06
C MET A 32 19.35 0.59 -18.57
N GLU A 33 18.51 -0.23 -17.94
CA GLU A 33 18.22 -0.14 -16.50
C GLU A 33 19.46 -0.34 -15.64
N ARG A 34 20.23 -1.41 -15.89
CA ARG A 34 21.50 -1.67 -15.18
C ARG A 34 22.48 -0.51 -15.36
N PHE A 35 22.59 0.02 -16.58
CA PHE A 35 23.42 1.19 -16.85
C PHE A 35 22.95 2.42 -16.06
N CYS A 36 21.66 2.74 -16.09
CA CYS A 36 21.10 3.86 -15.33
C CYS A 36 21.33 3.70 -13.82
N LYS A 37 21.18 2.48 -13.27
CA LYS A 37 21.51 2.19 -11.86
C LYS A 37 22.98 2.48 -11.56
N ALA A 38 23.89 1.96 -12.39
CA ALA A 38 25.33 2.20 -12.21
C ALA A 38 25.70 3.69 -12.28
N VAL A 39 25.05 4.48 -13.14
CA VAL A 39 25.31 5.92 -13.32
C VAL A 39 24.82 6.76 -12.15
N THR A 40 23.78 6.29 -11.44
CA THR A 40 23.13 7.03 -10.36
C THR A 40 23.44 6.49 -8.97
N ARG A 41 24.41 5.57 -8.86
CA ARG A 41 24.79 4.91 -7.61
C ARG A 41 25.26 5.88 -6.53
N ASP A 42 26.07 6.88 -6.91
CA ASP A 42 26.64 7.84 -5.96
C ASP A 42 25.76 9.08 -5.77
N GLU A 43 24.51 9.06 -6.25
CA GLU A 43 23.58 10.17 -6.09
C GLU A 43 22.90 10.12 -4.72
N ALA A 44 22.70 11.29 -4.12
CA ALA A 44 21.93 11.38 -2.87
C ALA A 44 20.42 11.17 -3.07
N VAL A 45 19.94 11.19 -4.32
CA VAL A 45 18.53 11.08 -4.67
C VAL A 45 18.14 9.60 -4.80
N GLN A 46 17.08 9.21 -4.08
CA GLN A 46 16.49 7.88 -4.22
C GLN A 46 15.52 7.84 -5.42
N PHE A 47 15.61 6.80 -6.24
CA PHE A 47 14.74 6.58 -7.39
C PHE A 47 13.88 5.33 -7.19
N SER A 48 12.58 5.53 -7.03
CA SER A 48 11.57 4.47 -6.87
C SER A 48 11.37 3.62 -8.13
N ASN A 49 11.55 4.19 -9.33
CA ASN A 49 11.36 3.49 -10.59
C ASN A 49 12.30 4.00 -11.71
N LEU A 50 12.33 3.29 -12.86
CA LEU A 50 13.18 3.66 -13.99
C LEU A 50 12.77 5.01 -14.60
N PHE A 51 11.49 5.36 -14.59
CA PHE A 51 11.01 6.64 -15.13
C PHE A 51 11.68 7.82 -14.44
N SER A 52 11.61 7.89 -13.11
CA SER A 52 12.21 8.96 -12.30
C SER A 52 13.73 9.04 -12.49
N ARG A 53 14.38 7.88 -12.63
CA ARG A 53 15.82 7.80 -12.85
C ARG A 53 16.21 8.34 -14.23
N LEU A 54 15.45 8.03 -15.27
CA LEU A 54 15.67 8.55 -16.62
C LEU A 54 15.46 10.06 -16.69
N VAL A 55 14.42 10.59 -16.03
CA VAL A 55 14.18 12.05 -15.96
C VAL A 55 15.37 12.76 -15.29
N PHE A 56 15.87 12.23 -14.17
CA PHE A 56 17.05 12.78 -13.50
C PHE A 56 18.30 12.74 -14.38
N ILE A 57 18.58 11.60 -15.02
CA ILE A 57 19.73 11.47 -15.95
C ILE A 57 19.57 12.44 -17.12
N ALA A 58 18.35 12.61 -17.65
CA ALA A 58 18.07 13.55 -18.73
C ALA A 58 18.41 14.99 -18.33
N GLN A 59 18.05 15.42 -17.13
CA GLN A 59 18.39 16.73 -16.60
C GLN A 59 19.89 16.88 -16.33
N LYS A 60 20.49 15.91 -15.61
CA LYS A 60 21.90 15.95 -15.20
C LYS A 60 22.85 16.03 -16.39
N TYR A 61 22.57 15.29 -17.45
CA TYR A 61 23.41 15.22 -18.66
C TYR A 61 22.88 16.05 -19.83
N ALA A 62 21.85 16.87 -19.61
CA ALA A 62 21.20 17.71 -20.62
C ALA A 62 20.89 16.93 -21.92
N LEU A 63 20.24 15.77 -21.78
CA LEU A 63 19.92 14.92 -22.92
C LEU A 63 18.96 15.65 -23.88
N PRO A 64 19.14 15.51 -25.21
CA PRO A 64 18.20 16.07 -26.16
C PRO A 64 16.80 15.47 -25.99
N LYS A 65 15.75 16.28 -26.16
CA LYS A 65 14.34 15.86 -26.01
C LYS A 65 13.98 14.60 -26.80
N GLN A 66 14.51 14.47 -28.02
CA GLN A 66 14.31 13.29 -28.85
C GLN A 66 14.93 12.03 -28.21
N LEU A 67 16.14 12.14 -27.65
CA LEU A 67 16.81 11.01 -27.02
C LEU A 67 16.09 10.60 -25.73
N GLU A 68 15.68 11.57 -24.90
CA GLU A 68 14.88 11.30 -23.72
C GLU A 68 13.58 10.58 -24.08
N TRP A 69 12.87 11.05 -25.11
CA TRP A 69 11.67 10.37 -25.61
C TRP A 69 11.95 8.92 -26.02
N GLN A 70 13.02 8.67 -26.77
CA GLN A 70 13.38 7.33 -27.23
C GLN A 70 13.67 6.36 -26.07
N LEU A 71 14.38 6.82 -25.04
CA LEU A 71 14.68 6.01 -23.85
C LEU A 71 13.41 5.70 -23.05
N GLN A 72 12.54 6.69 -22.89
CA GLN A 72 11.25 6.52 -22.20
C GLN A 72 10.27 5.66 -23.00
N HIS A 73 10.30 5.77 -24.34
CA HIS A 73 9.53 4.91 -25.22
C HIS A 73 10.00 3.46 -25.14
N LEU A 74 11.32 3.21 -25.10
CA LEU A 74 11.88 1.88 -24.85
C LEU A 74 11.41 1.31 -23.51
N ARG A 75 11.46 2.10 -22.42
CA ARG A 75 10.98 1.68 -21.08
C ARG A 75 9.55 1.13 -21.13
N VAL A 76 8.66 1.84 -21.84
CA VAL A 76 7.23 1.50 -21.91
C VAL A 76 6.97 0.35 -22.89
N THR A 77 7.53 0.41 -24.10
CA THR A 77 7.24 -0.56 -25.17
C THR A 77 7.91 -1.91 -25.00
N ALA A 78 9.00 -1.98 -24.23
CA ALA A 78 9.66 -3.24 -23.89
C ALA A 78 9.08 -3.91 -22.64
N SER A 79 8.06 -3.32 -22.00
CA SER A 79 7.35 -3.97 -20.88
C SER A 79 6.38 -5.04 -21.42
N PRO A 80 6.25 -6.20 -20.76
CA PRO A 80 5.30 -7.25 -21.15
C PRO A 80 3.84 -6.78 -21.20
N GLN A 81 3.51 -5.73 -20.44
CA GLN A 81 2.17 -5.14 -20.34
C GLN A 81 1.86 -4.15 -21.48
N ALA A 82 2.84 -3.85 -22.34
CA ALA A 82 2.63 -2.98 -23.48
C ALA A 82 1.63 -3.61 -24.47
N PRO A 83 0.78 -2.82 -25.14
CA PRO A 83 -0.08 -3.34 -26.20
C PRO A 83 0.77 -4.10 -27.22
N GLN A 84 0.39 -5.34 -27.53
CA GLN A 84 1.11 -6.19 -28.48
C GLN A 84 1.11 -5.55 -29.88
N ARG A 85 2.10 -4.71 -30.13
CA ARG A 85 2.44 -4.21 -31.45
C ARG A 85 3.67 -4.97 -31.93
N PRO A 86 3.67 -5.50 -33.16
CA PRO A 86 4.85 -6.16 -33.70
C PRO A 86 6.03 -5.20 -33.68
N VAL A 87 7.10 -5.60 -32.99
CA VAL A 87 8.37 -4.88 -32.93
C VAL A 87 9.06 -5.04 -34.28
N SER A 88 9.33 -3.95 -34.98
CA SER A 88 10.11 -3.99 -36.22
C SER A 88 11.61 -3.92 -35.95
N GLU A 89 12.41 -4.37 -36.91
CA GLU A 89 13.87 -4.23 -36.88
C GLU A 89 14.30 -2.76 -36.78
N GLU A 90 13.53 -1.83 -37.37
CA GLU A 90 13.77 -0.40 -37.28
C GLU A 90 13.54 0.12 -35.85
N ASP A 91 12.47 -0.32 -35.18
CA ASP A 91 12.20 0.04 -33.78
C ASP A 91 13.37 -0.39 -32.88
N TYR A 92 13.85 -1.63 -33.06
CA TYR A 92 15.01 -2.14 -32.30
C TYR A 92 16.27 -1.31 -32.57
N ARG A 93 16.60 -1.01 -33.84
CA ARG A 93 17.79 -0.21 -34.18
C ARG A 93 17.72 1.20 -33.62
N GLN A 94 16.53 1.80 -33.59
CA GLN A 94 16.32 3.12 -32.98
C GLN A 94 16.55 3.07 -31.47
N ALA A 95 15.99 2.07 -30.78
CA ALA A 95 16.20 1.86 -29.35
C ALA A 95 17.68 1.58 -29.04
N GLU A 96 18.33 0.69 -29.80
CA GLU A 96 19.74 0.33 -29.65
C GLU A 96 20.64 1.56 -29.79
N LYS A 97 20.38 2.38 -30.81
CA LYS A 97 21.09 3.64 -31.03
C LYS A 97 20.87 4.62 -29.88
N ALA A 98 19.65 4.71 -29.34
CA ALA A 98 19.34 5.58 -28.21
C ALA A 98 20.13 5.18 -26.96
N VAL A 99 20.13 3.88 -26.59
CA VAL A 99 20.89 3.39 -25.43
C VAL A 99 22.40 3.57 -25.62
N LYS A 100 22.94 3.28 -26.81
CA LYS A 100 24.36 3.56 -27.11
C LYS A 100 24.70 5.05 -26.99
N THR A 101 23.81 5.92 -27.47
CA THR A 101 24.00 7.38 -27.41
C THR A 101 23.99 7.87 -25.96
N LEU A 102 23.07 7.35 -25.13
CA LEU A 102 23.04 7.60 -23.70
C LEU A 102 24.38 7.21 -23.04
N CYS A 103 24.88 6.00 -23.27
CA CYS A 103 26.15 5.54 -22.71
C CYS A 103 27.30 6.50 -23.06
N ARG A 104 27.39 6.92 -24.33
CA ARG A 104 28.44 7.82 -24.81
C ARG A 104 28.34 9.23 -24.24
N ILE A 105 27.14 9.78 -24.11
CA ILE A 105 26.93 11.11 -23.49
C ILE A 105 27.35 11.10 -22.02
N VAL A 106 26.90 10.10 -21.26
CA VAL A 106 27.20 10.00 -19.83
C VAL A 106 28.70 9.87 -19.58
N THR A 107 29.44 9.21 -20.48
CA THR A 107 30.91 9.13 -20.42
C THR A 107 31.65 10.36 -20.92
N GLY A 108 30.96 11.32 -21.54
CA GLY A 108 31.60 12.46 -22.18
C GLY A 108 32.30 12.14 -23.51
N GLU A 109 32.13 10.94 -24.08
CA GLU A 109 32.62 10.59 -25.42
C GLU A 109 31.98 11.46 -26.50
N ILE A 110 30.71 11.82 -26.31
CA ILE A 110 29.94 12.68 -27.21
C ILE A 110 29.25 13.76 -26.38
N ARG A 111 29.22 14.99 -26.89
CA ARG A 111 28.43 16.08 -26.29
C ARG A 111 26.96 15.96 -26.70
N PRO A 112 25.99 16.25 -25.81
CA PRO A 112 24.59 16.34 -26.18
C PRO A 112 24.40 17.25 -27.39
N ALA A 113 23.64 16.79 -28.38
CA ALA A 113 23.27 17.62 -29.51
C ALA A 113 22.36 18.77 -29.04
N GLN A 114 22.38 19.91 -29.73
CA GLN A 114 21.39 20.96 -29.47
C GLN A 114 19.98 20.43 -29.75
N ASP A 115 19.03 20.81 -28.91
CA ASP A 115 17.63 20.45 -29.05
C ASP A 115 17.10 20.92 -30.42
N LYS A 116 16.74 19.95 -31.26
CA LYS A 116 15.87 20.22 -32.41
C LYS A 116 14.42 20.27 -31.92
N ALA A 117 13.58 21.04 -32.61
CA ALA A 117 12.14 21.02 -32.36
C ALA A 117 11.61 19.57 -32.52
N PHE A 118 11.29 18.93 -31.40
CA PHE A 118 10.74 17.58 -31.32
C PHE A 118 9.33 17.68 -30.73
N ALA A 119 8.33 17.34 -31.53
CA ALA A 119 6.95 17.23 -31.09
C ALA A 119 6.66 15.76 -30.80
N PRO A 120 6.53 15.34 -29.52
CA PRO A 120 6.12 13.98 -29.21
C PRO A 120 4.70 13.72 -29.74
N PRO A 121 4.35 12.47 -30.07
CA PRO A 121 2.99 12.11 -30.46
C PRO A 121 2.00 12.42 -29.32
N GLU A 122 0.77 12.77 -29.70
CA GLU A 122 -0.31 13.10 -28.78
C GLU A 122 -0.74 11.84 -28.01
N VAL A 123 -0.58 11.84 -26.69
CA VAL A 123 -0.98 10.70 -25.84
C VAL A 123 -2.34 10.98 -25.21
N LYS A 124 -3.30 10.08 -25.43
CA LYS A 124 -4.62 10.18 -24.79
C LYS A 124 -4.57 9.59 -23.39
N LEU A 125 -4.91 10.41 -22.39
CA LEU A 125 -5.15 9.93 -21.03
C LEU A 125 -6.36 9.00 -21.04
N THR A 126 -6.11 7.75 -20.67
CA THR A 126 -7.10 6.67 -20.66
C THR A 126 -7.58 6.35 -19.26
N GLU A 127 -6.85 6.78 -18.23
CA GLU A 127 -7.12 6.48 -16.83
C GLU A 127 -7.31 7.77 -16.02
N GLY A 128 -8.20 7.74 -15.03
CA GLY A 128 -8.39 8.84 -14.06
C GLY A 128 -7.20 9.03 -13.10
N ARG A 129 -5.99 8.61 -13.49
CA ARG A 129 -4.74 8.73 -12.75
C ARG A 129 -3.64 9.14 -13.72
N LEU A 130 -2.85 10.14 -13.34
CA LEU A 130 -1.63 10.54 -14.04
C LEU A 130 -0.45 10.51 -13.08
N ARG A 131 0.52 9.62 -13.33
CA ARG A 131 1.76 9.54 -12.54
C ARG A 131 2.79 10.54 -13.06
N VAL A 132 3.35 11.34 -12.16
CA VAL A 132 4.27 12.44 -12.50
C VAL A 132 5.44 12.50 -11.51
N GLN A 133 6.54 13.11 -11.94
CA GLN A 133 7.67 13.46 -11.07
C GLN A 133 7.81 14.98 -10.99
N ILE A 134 7.98 15.51 -9.79
CA ILE A 134 8.18 16.94 -9.54
C ILE A 134 9.58 17.34 -10.00
N LEU A 135 9.68 18.32 -10.87
CA LEU A 135 10.94 18.93 -11.29
C LEU A 135 11.28 20.14 -10.41
N ARG A 136 10.29 21.00 -10.16
CA ARG A 136 10.40 22.20 -9.33
C ARG A 136 9.06 22.54 -8.70
N VAL A 137 9.14 23.23 -7.56
CA VAL A 137 7.99 23.68 -6.77
C VAL A 137 8.02 25.21 -6.77
N ASP A 138 6.90 25.83 -7.12
CA ASP A 138 6.66 27.27 -7.00
C ASP A 138 5.55 27.49 -5.98
N THR A 139 5.96 27.95 -4.81
CA THR A 139 5.12 27.97 -3.61
C THR A 139 4.25 29.21 -3.55
N GLU A 140 4.75 30.32 -4.10
CA GLU A 140 4.02 31.58 -4.25
C GLU A 140 2.85 31.41 -5.23
N ALA A 141 3.10 30.78 -6.38
CA ALA A 141 2.06 30.55 -7.39
C ALA A 141 1.18 29.32 -7.08
N LYS A 142 1.51 28.53 -6.06
CA LYS A 142 0.91 27.21 -5.76
C LYS A 142 0.97 26.25 -6.97
N GLN A 143 2.12 26.18 -7.61
CA GLN A 143 2.35 25.39 -8.83
C GLN A 143 3.46 24.34 -8.63
N LEU A 144 3.22 23.13 -9.14
CA LEU A 144 4.23 22.09 -9.29
C LEU A 144 4.51 21.91 -10.77
N PHE A 145 5.77 21.97 -11.15
CA PHE A 145 6.19 21.71 -12.52
C PHE A 145 6.73 20.30 -12.58
N CYS A 146 6.07 19.49 -13.39
CA CYS A 146 6.25 18.04 -13.36
C CYS A 146 6.54 17.49 -14.75
N LYS A 147 7.15 16.31 -14.79
CA LYS A 147 7.15 15.44 -15.96
C LYS A 147 6.20 14.28 -15.74
N ALA A 148 5.32 14.04 -16.69
CA ALA A 148 4.36 12.96 -16.63
C ALA A 148 4.89 11.69 -17.30
N GLU A 149 4.59 10.52 -16.76
CA GLU A 149 4.97 9.24 -17.39
C GLU A 149 4.37 9.09 -18.78
N ALA A 150 3.13 9.56 -18.95
CA ALA A 150 2.42 9.55 -20.23
C ALA A 150 3.01 10.54 -21.25
N PHE A 151 3.70 11.59 -20.80
CA PHE A 151 4.26 12.66 -21.63
C PHE A 151 5.67 13.04 -21.16
N PRO A 152 6.65 12.14 -21.25
CA PRO A 152 7.91 12.26 -20.52
C PRO A 152 8.80 13.43 -20.94
N VAL A 153 8.52 14.03 -22.11
CA VAL A 153 9.34 15.10 -22.70
C VAL A 153 8.72 16.48 -22.52
N SER A 154 7.44 16.54 -22.15
CA SER A 154 6.73 17.78 -21.88
C SER A 154 6.71 18.06 -20.39
N GLU A 155 7.11 19.27 -20.01
CA GLU A 155 6.83 19.79 -18.68
C GLU A 155 5.34 20.15 -18.63
N ILE A 156 4.68 19.75 -17.54
CA ILE A 156 3.31 20.14 -17.23
C ILE A 156 3.29 20.96 -15.95
N THR A 157 2.37 21.91 -15.87
CA THR A 157 2.11 22.68 -14.66
C THR A 157 0.90 22.08 -13.95
N VAL A 158 1.05 21.79 -12.66
CA VAL A 158 0.00 21.23 -11.80
C VAL A 158 -0.31 22.26 -10.72
N LEU A 159 -1.57 22.68 -10.61
CA LEU A 159 -2.02 23.51 -9.50
C LEU A 159 -2.28 22.63 -8.28
N TYR A 160 -1.82 23.06 -7.12
CA TYR A 160 -2.19 22.43 -5.87
C TYR A 160 -2.97 23.39 -4.99
N THR A 161 -4.00 22.87 -4.34
CA THR A 161 -4.71 23.57 -3.28
C THR A 161 -4.48 22.80 -2.00
N ALA A 162 -4.03 23.47 -0.95
CA ALA A 162 -4.03 22.88 0.38
C ALA A 162 -5.50 22.61 0.75
N ALA A 163 -5.87 21.37 1.05
CA ALA A 163 -7.26 21.00 1.36
C ALA A 163 -7.81 21.71 2.61
N CYS A 164 -6.91 22.27 3.44
CA CYS A 164 -7.23 23.11 4.59
C CYS A 164 -6.41 24.41 4.53
N GLU A 165 -6.97 25.47 3.94
CA GLU A 165 -6.39 26.82 4.06
C GLU A 165 -6.45 27.35 5.52
N ASP A 166 -7.28 26.71 6.38
CA ASP A 166 -7.51 27.12 7.78
C ASP A 166 -6.49 26.58 8.80
N ARG A 167 -5.51 25.73 8.43
CA ARG A 167 -4.51 25.20 9.40
C ARG A 167 -3.14 25.85 9.21
N GLN A 168 -2.73 26.63 10.20
CA GLN A 168 -1.51 27.45 10.23
C GLN A 168 -0.17 26.68 10.34
N VAL A 169 -0.10 25.36 10.17
CA VAL A 169 1.04 24.59 10.74
C VAL A 169 2.02 23.99 9.72
N GLU A 170 1.65 23.70 8.48
CA GLU A 170 2.65 23.25 7.46
C GLU A 170 2.27 23.78 6.08
N THR A 171 3.25 24.37 5.39
CA THR A 171 3.10 24.89 4.02
C THR A 171 3.31 23.74 3.03
N ALA A 172 2.92 23.93 1.77
CA ALA A 172 3.17 22.92 0.73
C ALA A 172 4.67 22.61 0.53
N GLU A 173 5.55 23.46 1.05
CA GLU A 173 7.01 23.31 1.09
C GLU A 173 7.45 22.14 1.99
N ASP A 174 6.64 21.81 3.00
CA ASP A 174 6.93 20.72 3.93
C ASP A 174 6.62 19.34 3.32
N ILE A 175 5.86 19.29 2.22
CA ILE A 175 5.42 18.06 1.56
C ILE A 175 6.13 17.89 0.22
N PHE A 176 5.96 18.85 -0.70
CA PHE A 176 6.39 18.69 -2.08
C PHE A 176 7.87 19.07 -2.27
N ARG A 177 8.60 18.18 -2.95
CA ARG A 177 10.03 18.38 -3.27
C ARG A 177 10.35 17.94 -4.69
N ALA A 178 11.37 18.56 -5.28
CA ALA A 178 11.93 18.07 -6.53
C ALA A 178 12.40 16.61 -6.40
N GLY A 179 12.20 15.82 -7.46
CA GLY A 179 12.52 14.41 -7.52
C GLY A 179 11.42 13.47 -7.01
N ALA A 180 10.50 13.95 -6.15
CA ALA A 180 9.41 13.14 -5.62
C ALA A 180 8.37 12.80 -6.70
N GLN A 181 7.68 11.68 -6.50
CA GLN A 181 6.62 11.24 -7.40
C GLN A 181 5.24 11.57 -6.87
N LEU A 182 4.29 11.78 -7.78
CA LEU A 182 2.88 11.99 -7.46
C LEU A 182 1.99 11.10 -8.33
N ASN A 183 0.88 10.66 -7.75
CA ASN A 183 -0.31 10.31 -8.54
C ASN A 183 -1.31 11.47 -8.49
N LEU A 184 -1.66 11.99 -9.67
CA LEU A 184 -2.71 12.99 -9.85
C LEU A 184 -4.00 12.27 -10.22
N ILE A 185 -5.02 12.35 -9.36
CA ILE A 185 -6.28 11.61 -9.52
C ILE A 185 -7.38 12.54 -10.01
N ASP A 186 -8.14 12.08 -11.00
CA ASP A 186 -9.27 12.77 -11.63
C ASP A 186 -8.93 14.23 -11.97
N SER A 187 -7.93 14.40 -12.84
CA SER A 187 -7.39 15.72 -13.17
C SER A 187 -8.09 16.34 -14.37
N THR A 188 -8.39 17.64 -14.27
CA THR A 188 -8.91 18.46 -15.36
C THR A 188 -7.88 19.52 -15.76
N MET A 189 -7.95 20.03 -17.00
CA MET A 189 -7.17 21.20 -17.39
C MET A 189 -8.01 22.47 -17.23
N ASP A 190 -7.42 23.54 -16.69
CA ASP A 190 -8.03 24.87 -16.66
C ASP A 190 -7.84 25.62 -18.00
N ALA A 191 -8.30 26.87 -18.05
CA ALA A 191 -8.24 27.69 -19.27
C ALA A 191 -6.81 28.10 -19.64
N GLU A 192 -5.92 28.14 -18.65
CA GLU A 192 -4.50 28.49 -18.77
C GLU A 192 -3.62 27.28 -19.13
N GLY A 193 -4.21 26.09 -19.22
CA GLY A 193 -3.52 24.85 -19.56
C GLY A 193 -2.81 24.18 -18.37
N CYS A 194 -3.12 24.58 -17.14
CA CYS A 194 -2.62 23.94 -15.93
C CYS A 194 -3.52 22.78 -15.52
N TRP A 195 -2.91 21.74 -14.98
CA TRP A 195 -3.58 20.56 -14.46
C TRP A 195 -4.13 20.83 -13.05
N VAL A 196 -5.42 20.61 -12.86
CA VAL A 196 -6.13 20.72 -11.60
C VAL A 196 -6.61 19.33 -11.17
N PRO A 197 -5.83 18.62 -10.33
CA PRO A 197 -6.19 17.31 -9.81
C PRO A 197 -7.27 17.40 -8.73
N ARG A 198 -8.16 16.40 -8.66
CA ARG A 198 -9.07 16.24 -7.52
C ARG A 198 -8.32 15.83 -6.26
N LEU A 199 -7.35 14.92 -6.40
CA LEU A 199 -6.46 14.46 -5.33
C LEU A 199 -5.02 14.41 -5.86
N ILE A 200 -4.08 14.82 -5.01
CA ILE A 200 -2.63 14.67 -5.23
C ILE A 200 -2.13 13.69 -4.20
N VAL A 201 -1.59 12.55 -4.62
CA VAL A 201 -1.02 11.54 -3.73
C VAL A 201 0.50 11.60 -3.82
N PHE A 202 1.16 11.98 -2.74
CA PHE A 202 2.61 12.24 -2.67
C PHE A 202 3.41 10.99 -2.35
N GLU A 203 4.38 10.58 -3.17
CA GLU A 203 5.12 9.31 -3.02
C GLU A 203 4.16 8.11 -2.89
N PRO A 204 3.37 7.81 -3.95
CA PRO A 204 2.30 6.81 -3.91
C PRO A 204 2.78 5.39 -3.60
N ASP A 205 4.06 5.08 -3.83
CA ASP A 205 4.64 3.76 -3.53
C ASP A 205 4.81 3.50 -2.03
N TYR A 206 4.82 4.54 -1.19
CA TYR A 206 4.81 4.37 0.26
C TYR A 206 3.38 4.09 0.71
N LEU A 207 3.01 2.81 0.87
CA LEU A 207 1.67 2.43 1.31
C LEU A 207 1.50 2.66 2.82
N VAL A 208 0.49 3.45 3.18
CA VAL A 208 0.08 3.68 4.58
C VAL A 208 -1.12 2.78 4.92
N ASP A 209 -1.11 2.16 6.09
CA ASP A 209 -2.24 1.33 6.52
C ASP A 209 -3.50 2.16 6.79
N ALA A 210 -4.64 1.62 6.35
CA ALA A 210 -5.96 2.24 6.53
C ALA A 210 -6.28 2.55 8.00
N SER A 211 -5.94 1.65 8.93
CA SER A 211 -6.12 1.87 10.36
C SER A 211 -5.18 2.94 10.91
N ALA A 212 -3.92 2.97 10.46
CA ALA A 212 -2.92 3.92 10.93
C ALA A 212 -3.27 5.37 10.52
N VAL A 213 -3.73 5.58 9.28
CA VAL A 213 -4.23 6.91 8.86
C VAL A 213 -5.55 7.25 9.55
N ALA A 214 -6.42 6.28 9.82
CA ALA A 214 -7.67 6.52 10.54
C ALA A 214 -7.44 7.03 11.97
N GLU A 215 -6.43 6.51 12.65
CA GLU A 215 -6.06 6.97 14.00
C GLU A 215 -5.49 8.40 14.03
N CYS A 216 -5.16 8.97 12.87
CA CYS A 216 -4.86 10.41 12.75
C CYS A 216 -6.11 11.30 12.81
N PHE A 217 -7.31 10.75 12.80
CA PHE A 217 -8.57 11.49 12.80
C PHE A 217 -9.35 11.31 14.11
N GLN A 218 -8.79 11.83 15.19
CA GLN A 218 -9.45 11.79 16.50
C GLN A 218 -10.44 12.94 16.64
N ASP A 219 -11.52 12.74 17.41
CA ASP A 219 -12.54 13.77 17.64
C ASP A 219 -11.96 15.05 18.28
N TYR A 220 -10.89 14.90 19.07
CA TYR A 220 -10.22 16.02 19.75
C TYR A 220 -9.14 16.69 18.88
N GLU A 221 -8.53 15.98 17.93
CA GLU A 221 -7.46 16.50 17.07
C GLU A 221 -7.28 15.61 15.83
N VAL A 222 -7.24 16.23 14.64
CA VAL A 222 -6.87 15.55 13.41
C VAL A 222 -5.44 15.96 13.04
N SER A 223 -4.48 15.05 13.13
CA SER A 223 -3.06 15.38 13.00
C SER A 223 -2.24 14.19 12.48
N PRO A 224 -1.30 14.41 11.54
CA PRO A 224 -0.37 13.36 11.10
C PRO A 224 0.55 12.89 12.24
N PHE A 225 0.74 13.69 13.29
CA PHE A 225 1.59 13.33 14.42
C PHE A 225 1.03 12.22 15.30
N HIS A 226 -0.27 11.88 15.19
CA HIS A 226 -0.79 10.65 15.81
C HIS A 226 -0.12 9.41 15.23
N TYR A 227 0.19 9.40 13.93
CA TYR A 227 0.91 8.30 13.28
C TYR A 227 2.32 8.16 13.88
N LEU A 228 3.05 9.28 13.98
CA LEU A 228 4.39 9.30 14.55
C LEU A 228 4.39 8.89 16.03
N ARG A 229 3.45 9.42 16.83
CA ARG A 229 3.34 9.09 18.26
C ARG A 229 3.10 7.60 18.45
N ASN A 230 2.18 7.00 17.69
CA ASN A 230 1.85 5.59 17.83
C ASN A 230 3.06 4.67 17.63
N LYS A 231 4.08 5.08 16.85
CA LYS A 231 5.35 4.33 16.70
C LYS A 231 6.21 4.31 17.96
N PHE A 232 6.03 5.27 18.86
CA PHE A 232 6.76 5.38 20.13
C PHE A 232 5.96 4.90 21.34
N GLU A 233 4.69 4.54 21.15
CA GLU A 233 3.85 4.02 22.22
C GLU A 233 4.08 2.51 22.41
N GLU A 234 4.12 2.07 23.67
CA GLU A 234 4.15 0.65 23.99
C GLU A 234 2.79 0.01 23.65
N LYS A 235 2.83 -1.18 23.03
CA LYS A 235 1.62 -1.98 22.81
C LYS A 235 1.13 -2.52 24.16
N GLU A 236 0.06 -1.93 24.69
CA GLU A 236 -0.54 -2.38 25.95
C GLU A 236 -1.35 -3.68 25.75
N ASN A 237 -1.33 -4.59 26.72
CA ASN A 237 -2.28 -5.71 26.77
C ASN A 237 -3.48 -5.33 27.65
N ARG A 238 -4.65 -5.12 27.05
CA ARG A 238 -5.85 -4.59 27.70
C ARG A 238 -7.10 -5.38 27.32
N SER A 239 -8.08 -5.37 28.22
CA SER A 239 -9.36 -6.07 28.04
C SER A 239 -10.09 -5.70 26.76
N TYR A 240 -10.07 -4.42 26.36
CA TYR A 240 -10.74 -3.97 25.14
C TYR A 240 -10.06 -4.46 23.84
N LEU A 241 -8.74 -4.69 23.86
CA LEU A 241 -8.01 -5.27 22.73
C LEU A 241 -8.33 -6.76 22.61
N LEU A 242 -8.33 -7.49 23.73
CA LEU A 242 -8.79 -8.88 23.78
C LEU A 242 -10.23 -9.02 23.28
N LEU A 243 -11.11 -8.12 23.69
CA LEU A 243 -12.51 -8.12 23.25
C LEU A 243 -12.63 -7.82 21.76
N GLY A 244 -11.77 -6.97 21.20
CA GLY A 244 -11.68 -6.74 19.75
C GLY A 244 -11.26 -7.99 18.97
N ASN A 245 -10.15 -8.62 19.36
CA ASN A 245 -9.69 -9.86 18.73
C ASN A 245 -10.75 -10.95 18.82
N LEU A 246 -11.39 -11.09 19.99
CA LEU A 246 -12.44 -12.06 20.22
C LEU A 246 -13.71 -11.76 19.40
N ALA A 247 -14.08 -10.49 19.23
CA ALA A 247 -15.21 -10.11 18.38
C ALA A 247 -14.95 -10.46 16.91
N ASN A 248 -13.73 -10.25 16.40
CA ASN A 248 -13.34 -10.69 15.06
C ASN A 248 -13.41 -12.22 14.94
N PHE A 249 -12.87 -12.93 15.92
CA PHE A 249 -12.97 -14.40 15.97
C PHE A 249 -14.43 -14.89 15.99
N PHE A 250 -15.33 -14.20 16.70
CA PHE A 250 -16.76 -14.51 16.68
C PHE A 250 -17.38 -14.27 15.30
N LEU A 251 -17.04 -13.17 14.64
CA LEU A 251 -17.48 -12.89 13.27
C LEU A 251 -17.06 -14.02 12.34
N ASP A 252 -15.80 -14.47 12.43
CA ASP A 252 -15.27 -15.54 11.60
C ASP A 252 -16.03 -16.85 11.79
N GLU A 253 -16.17 -17.30 13.05
CA GLU A 253 -16.83 -18.56 13.38
C GLU A 253 -18.32 -18.56 12.99
N LEU A 254 -19.01 -17.43 13.20
CA LEU A 254 -20.43 -17.32 12.87
C LEU A 254 -20.66 -17.19 11.36
N VAL A 255 -19.84 -16.42 10.65
CA VAL A 255 -19.91 -16.33 9.18
C VAL A 255 -19.58 -17.67 8.56
N PHE A 256 -18.57 -18.39 9.07
CA PHE A 256 -18.14 -19.70 8.57
C PHE A 256 -19.14 -20.83 8.86
N SER A 257 -19.91 -20.77 9.95
CA SER A 257 -20.87 -21.82 10.32
C SER A 257 -21.99 -22.06 9.29
N ASP A 258 -22.42 -23.31 9.11
CA ASP A 258 -23.61 -23.65 8.30
C ASP A 258 -24.91 -23.20 8.98
N ASP A 259 -24.93 -23.23 10.31
CA ASP A 259 -26.05 -22.82 11.14
C ASP A 259 -25.53 -22.06 12.37
N ALA A 260 -25.56 -20.72 12.27
CA ALA A 260 -25.07 -19.82 13.31
C ALA A 260 -25.79 -19.97 14.66
N GLU A 261 -27.00 -20.56 14.71
CA GLU A 261 -27.70 -20.82 15.98
C GLU A 261 -27.08 -21.97 16.77
N LYS A 262 -26.44 -22.92 16.09
CA LYS A 262 -25.81 -24.06 16.74
C LYS A 262 -24.41 -23.76 17.27
N VAL A 263 -23.84 -22.62 16.88
CA VAL A 263 -22.51 -22.20 17.35
C VAL A 263 -22.59 -21.83 18.84
N SER A 264 -21.84 -22.57 19.66
CA SER A 264 -21.78 -22.36 21.10
C SER A 264 -20.79 -21.28 21.48
N PHE A 265 -21.25 -20.26 22.20
CA PHE A 265 -20.37 -19.23 22.76
C PHE A 265 -19.25 -19.84 23.62
N ASP A 266 -19.57 -20.80 24.49
CA ASP A 266 -18.62 -21.34 25.45
C ASP A 266 -17.49 -22.12 24.76
N GLU A 267 -17.81 -22.84 23.68
CA GLU A 267 -16.83 -23.57 22.88
C GLU A 267 -15.93 -22.61 22.08
N VAL A 268 -16.54 -21.62 21.43
CA VAL A 268 -15.80 -20.61 20.65
C VAL A 268 -14.90 -19.76 21.54
N PHE A 269 -15.42 -19.30 22.68
CA PHE A 269 -14.63 -18.56 23.67
C PHE A 269 -13.43 -19.38 24.17
N LEU A 270 -13.65 -20.66 24.50
CA LEU A 270 -12.59 -21.55 24.95
C LEU A 270 -11.52 -21.77 23.87
N ARG A 271 -11.92 -21.90 22.59
CA ARG A 271 -10.98 -21.99 21.47
C ARG A 271 -10.14 -20.73 21.33
N SER A 272 -10.75 -19.54 21.37
CA SER A 272 -10.00 -18.28 21.33
C SER A 272 -9.02 -18.16 22.50
N PHE A 273 -9.44 -18.54 23.71
CA PHE A 273 -8.56 -18.57 24.87
C PHE A 273 -7.34 -19.48 24.66
N LYS A 274 -7.52 -20.65 24.05
CA LYS A 274 -6.42 -21.59 23.75
C LYS A 274 -5.45 -21.06 22.69
N GLN A 275 -5.90 -20.18 21.79
CA GLN A 275 -5.05 -19.59 20.75
C GLN A 275 -4.17 -18.46 21.29
N SER A 276 -4.63 -17.75 22.34
CA SER A 276 -3.91 -16.60 22.91
C SER A 276 -3.81 -16.67 24.44
N PRO A 277 -3.31 -17.79 25.02
CA PRO A 277 -3.37 -18.01 26.46
C PRO A 277 -2.54 -16.99 27.25
N PHE A 278 -1.42 -16.50 26.69
CA PHE A 278 -0.58 -15.51 27.34
C PHE A 278 -1.29 -14.15 27.41
N GLU A 279 -1.94 -13.73 26.33
CA GLU A 279 -2.64 -12.46 26.26
C GLU A 279 -3.79 -12.41 27.26
N TYR A 280 -4.57 -13.48 27.38
CA TYR A 280 -5.62 -13.56 28.40
C TYR A 280 -5.05 -13.59 29.84
N THR A 281 -4.04 -14.41 30.09
CA THR A 281 -3.53 -14.62 31.45
C THR A 281 -2.67 -13.47 31.97
N SER A 282 -2.04 -12.70 31.08
CA SER A 282 -1.22 -11.53 31.46
C SER A 282 -2.01 -10.21 31.43
N CYS A 283 -3.29 -10.21 31.06
CA CYS A 283 -4.06 -8.98 30.96
C CYS A 283 -4.49 -8.48 32.35
N PRO A 284 -3.98 -7.31 32.81
CA PRO A 284 -4.24 -6.82 34.16
C PRO A 284 -5.71 -6.49 34.40
N ASP A 285 -6.43 -6.05 33.35
CA ASP A 285 -7.83 -5.66 33.42
C ASP A 285 -8.78 -6.84 33.71
N ILE A 286 -8.33 -8.09 33.55
CA ILE A 286 -9.13 -9.31 33.76
C ILE A 286 -8.45 -10.31 34.70
N ALA A 287 -7.43 -9.87 35.44
CA ALA A 287 -6.65 -10.73 36.32
C ALA A 287 -7.46 -11.23 37.53
N SER A 288 -8.46 -10.46 37.98
CA SER A 288 -9.33 -10.88 39.08
C SER A 288 -10.50 -11.74 38.56
N PRO A 289 -11.00 -12.73 39.35
CA PRO A 289 -12.16 -13.52 38.95
C PRO A 289 -13.42 -12.70 38.64
N ASP A 290 -13.63 -11.56 39.32
CA ASP A 290 -14.79 -10.70 39.09
C ASP A 290 -14.66 -9.91 37.79
N ASP A 291 -13.47 -9.39 37.49
CA ASP A 291 -13.19 -8.73 36.22
C ASP A 291 -13.31 -9.70 35.04
N PHE A 292 -12.76 -10.91 35.18
CA PHE A 292 -12.87 -11.95 34.16
C PHE A 292 -14.33 -12.32 33.87
N ARG A 293 -15.18 -12.46 34.90
CA ARG A 293 -16.63 -12.70 34.70
C ARG A 293 -17.32 -11.55 33.97
N ARG A 294 -16.99 -10.30 34.29
CA ARG A 294 -17.52 -9.13 33.56
C ARG A 294 -17.08 -9.12 32.11
N PHE A 295 -15.82 -9.41 31.85
CA PHE A 295 -15.27 -9.55 30.50
C PHE A 295 -16.00 -10.65 29.71
N MET A 296 -16.17 -11.84 30.31
CA MET A 296 -16.92 -12.94 29.68
C MET A 296 -18.37 -12.56 29.38
N GLN A 297 -19.04 -11.83 30.27
CA GLN A 297 -20.41 -11.34 30.02
C GLN A 297 -20.44 -10.41 28.82
N GLN A 298 -19.53 -9.42 28.76
CA GLN A 298 -19.42 -8.51 27.62
C GLN A 298 -19.15 -9.25 26.31
N ALA A 299 -18.25 -10.25 26.34
CA ALA A 299 -17.98 -11.10 25.19
C ALA A 299 -19.23 -11.86 24.73
N ARG A 300 -20.02 -12.40 25.66
CA ARG A 300 -21.27 -13.13 25.35
C ARG A 300 -22.32 -12.22 24.73
N GLU A 301 -22.44 -10.99 25.21
CA GLU A 301 -23.32 -9.97 24.63
C GLU A 301 -22.90 -9.65 23.18
N GLN A 302 -21.60 -9.41 22.94
CA GLN A 302 -21.10 -9.15 21.59
C GLN A 302 -21.27 -10.33 20.65
N PHE A 303 -21.00 -11.56 21.10
CA PHE A 303 -21.26 -12.79 20.33
C PHE A 303 -22.72 -12.87 19.88
N THR A 304 -23.65 -12.60 20.81
CA THR A 304 -25.09 -12.62 20.54
C THR A 304 -25.48 -11.56 19.52
N ASN A 305 -24.91 -10.36 19.63
CA ASN A 305 -25.15 -9.26 18.70
C ASN A 305 -24.61 -9.56 17.29
N ILE A 306 -23.40 -10.08 17.18
CA ILE A 306 -22.78 -10.46 15.91
C ILE A 306 -23.62 -11.56 15.24
N ARG A 307 -24.03 -12.59 16.00
CA ARG A 307 -24.93 -13.65 15.49
C ARG A 307 -26.22 -13.08 14.92
N ARG A 308 -26.87 -12.16 15.64
CA ARG A 308 -28.09 -11.51 15.17
C ARG A 308 -27.84 -10.71 13.90
N VAL A 309 -26.73 -9.96 13.82
CA VAL A 309 -26.38 -9.17 12.63
C VAL A 309 -26.22 -10.07 11.41
N ILE A 310 -25.49 -11.18 11.53
CA ILE A 310 -25.29 -12.12 10.42
C ILE A 310 -26.62 -12.76 9.99
N ARG A 311 -27.49 -13.12 10.93
CA ARG A 311 -28.75 -13.82 10.63
C ARG A 311 -29.87 -12.92 10.13
N GLU A 312 -29.95 -11.70 10.65
CA GLU A 312 -31.08 -10.80 10.42
C GLU A 312 -30.71 -9.54 9.65
N ASP A 313 -29.64 -8.85 10.06
CA ASP A 313 -29.33 -7.53 9.53
C ASP A 313 -28.62 -7.63 8.16
N PHE A 314 -27.69 -8.58 7.98
CA PHE A 314 -27.01 -8.83 6.70
C PHE A 314 -28.01 -9.15 5.56
N PRO A 315 -28.93 -10.13 5.70
CA PRO A 315 -29.92 -10.40 4.65
C PRO A 315 -30.84 -9.21 4.35
N ARG A 316 -31.22 -8.41 5.35
CA ARG A 316 -32.04 -7.19 5.15
C ARG A 316 -31.34 -6.15 4.29
N HIS A 317 -30.00 -6.14 4.30
CA HIS A 317 -29.16 -5.26 3.50
C HIS A 317 -28.60 -5.92 2.23
N GLY A 318 -29.08 -7.12 1.88
CA GLY A 318 -28.63 -7.83 0.67
C GLY A 318 -27.22 -8.40 0.75
N ILE A 319 -26.64 -8.51 1.96
CA ILE A 319 -25.34 -9.16 2.19
C ILE A 319 -25.58 -10.66 2.36
N VAL A 320 -24.98 -11.45 1.47
CA VAL A 320 -25.08 -12.92 1.47
C VAL A 320 -23.78 -13.52 1.99
N SER A 321 -23.86 -14.25 3.12
CA SER A 321 -22.66 -14.77 3.81
C SER A 321 -21.79 -15.70 2.97
N GLN A 322 -22.36 -16.39 1.98
CA GLN A 322 -21.61 -17.26 1.07
C GLN A 322 -20.67 -16.48 0.13
N ASP A 323 -21.00 -15.23 -0.17
CA ASP A 323 -20.23 -14.32 -1.01
C ASP A 323 -19.32 -13.40 -0.18
N CYS A 324 -19.27 -13.61 1.15
CA CYS A 324 -18.40 -12.88 2.05
C CYS A 324 -17.02 -13.52 2.14
N THR A 325 -16.01 -12.66 2.08
CA THR A 325 -14.59 -12.99 2.30
C THR A 325 -14.15 -12.32 3.59
N LEU A 326 -13.46 -13.08 4.45
CA LEU A 326 -12.98 -12.59 5.75
C LEU A 326 -11.51 -12.19 5.64
N GLU A 327 -11.15 -11.09 6.29
CA GLU A 327 -9.77 -10.59 6.30
C GLU A 327 -9.08 -10.38 4.92
N PRO A 328 -9.78 -9.97 3.83
CA PRO A 328 -9.11 -9.75 2.56
C PRO A 328 -8.17 -8.55 2.63
N SER A 329 -6.99 -8.68 2.02
CA SER A 329 -5.97 -7.63 1.97
C SER A 329 -5.86 -7.01 0.58
N PHE A 330 -5.57 -5.71 0.53
CA PHE A 330 -5.45 -4.95 -0.72
C PHE A 330 -4.28 -3.96 -0.68
N PHE A 331 -3.67 -3.76 -1.84
CA PHE A 331 -2.75 -2.68 -2.10
C PHE A 331 -3.37 -1.69 -3.09
N SER A 332 -3.19 -0.40 -2.85
CA SER A 332 -3.57 0.66 -3.77
C SER A 332 -2.45 1.68 -3.88
N GLU A 333 -1.55 1.45 -4.84
CA GLU A 333 -0.57 2.44 -5.28
C GLU A 333 -1.27 3.72 -5.77
N LYS A 334 -2.44 3.60 -6.42
CA LYS A 334 -3.26 4.74 -6.87
C LYS A 334 -3.47 5.79 -5.77
N TYR A 335 -3.84 5.35 -4.56
CA TYR A 335 -4.10 6.22 -3.41
C TYR A 335 -2.99 6.19 -2.33
N GLY A 336 -1.99 5.35 -2.50
CA GLY A 336 -0.90 5.16 -1.53
C GLY A 336 -1.36 4.53 -0.22
N PHE A 337 -2.29 3.58 -0.29
CA PHE A 337 -2.84 2.86 0.87
C PHE A 337 -2.67 1.36 0.75
N GLN A 338 -2.62 0.71 1.90
CA GLN A 338 -2.87 -0.71 2.05
C GLN A 338 -3.83 -0.95 3.21
N GLY A 339 -4.41 -2.14 3.25
CA GLY A 339 -5.17 -2.53 4.43
C GLY A 339 -5.84 -3.87 4.30
N ARG A 340 -6.35 -4.32 5.44
CA ARG A 340 -7.07 -5.57 5.62
C ARG A 340 -8.46 -5.25 6.14
N LEU A 341 -9.49 -5.61 5.38
CA LEU A 341 -10.88 -5.41 5.80
C LEU A 341 -11.27 -6.55 6.73
N ASP A 342 -12.17 -6.33 7.69
CA ASP A 342 -12.70 -7.45 8.48
C ASP A 342 -13.59 -8.36 7.60
N LEU A 343 -14.48 -7.78 6.80
CA LEU A 343 -15.35 -8.52 5.86
C LEU A 343 -15.61 -7.76 4.56
N LEU A 344 -15.48 -8.47 3.44
CA LEU A 344 -15.88 -8.01 2.11
C LEU A 344 -16.96 -8.92 1.53
N TYR A 345 -18.12 -8.35 1.24
CA TYR A 345 -19.13 -8.95 0.37
C TYR A 345 -18.84 -8.55 -1.08
N LEU A 346 -18.56 -9.54 -1.93
CA LEU A 346 -18.36 -9.34 -3.35
C LEU A 346 -19.08 -10.45 -4.13
N PRO A 347 -20.29 -10.18 -4.66
CA PRO A 347 -21.03 -11.19 -5.41
C PRO A 347 -20.29 -11.58 -6.70
N PRO A 348 -20.59 -12.76 -7.28
CA PRO A 348 -19.89 -13.26 -8.46
C PRO A 348 -19.88 -12.33 -9.67
N THR A 349 -20.90 -11.46 -9.83
CA THR A 349 -20.98 -10.47 -10.91
C THR A 349 -20.02 -9.30 -10.73
N ALA A 350 -19.55 -9.06 -9.50
CA ALA A 350 -18.68 -7.94 -9.11
C ALA A 350 -19.18 -6.55 -9.56
N THR A 351 -20.50 -6.38 -9.67
CA THR A 351 -21.14 -5.09 -10.01
C THR A 351 -21.27 -4.17 -8.81
N ASP A 352 -21.39 -4.77 -7.62
CA ASP A 352 -21.58 -4.12 -6.34
C ASP A 352 -20.59 -4.69 -5.33
N ALA A 353 -20.25 -3.92 -4.30
CA ALA A 353 -19.43 -4.41 -3.19
C ALA A 353 -19.98 -3.92 -1.84
N GLY A 354 -19.80 -4.73 -0.81
CA GLY A 354 -20.14 -4.41 0.57
C GLY A 354 -18.93 -4.55 1.48
N ILE A 355 -18.59 -3.50 2.21
CA ILE A 355 -17.52 -3.49 3.21
C ILE A 355 -18.16 -3.47 4.58
N VAL A 356 -17.74 -4.37 5.49
CA VAL A 356 -18.14 -4.34 6.89
C VAL A 356 -16.88 -4.31 7.76
N GLU A 357 -16.70 -3.22 8.51
CA GLU A 357 -15.64 -3.05 9.50
C GLU A 357 -16.20 -3.27 10.92
N LEU A 358 -15.58 -4.14 11.70
CA LEU A 358 -16.01 -4.50 13.06
C LEU A 358 -15.36 -3.57 14.10
N LYS A 359 -16.17 -3.08 15.05
CA LYS A 359 -15.72 -2.29 16.18
C LYS A 359 -16.34 -2.82 17.49
N SER A 360 -15.48 -3.33 18.36
CA SER A 360 -15.85 -3.91 19.67
C SER A 360 -15.91 -2.90 20.81
N GLY A 361 -15.34 -1.71 20.60
CA GLY A 361 -15.27 -0.65 21.60
C GLY A 361 -16.64 -0.05 21.94
N ARG A 362 -16.62 0.98 22.78
CA ARG A 362 -17.85 1.72 23.15
C ARG A 362 -18.48 2.37 21.92
N LEU A 363 -19.80 2.49 21.94
CA LEU A 363 -20.54 3.22 20.92
C LEU A 363 -20.10 4.69 20.86
N PRO A 364 -20.10 5.30 19.65
CA PRO A 364 -19.84 6.72 19.49
C PRO A 364 -20.78 7.57 20.35
N TYR A 365 -20.26 8.65 20.93
CA TYR A 365 -21.05 9.56 21.76
C TYR A 365 -21.87 10.55 20.89
N PRO A 366 -23.14 10.83 21.25
CA PRO A 366 -23.94 10.17 22.28
C PRO A 366 -24.45 8.79 21.82
N PRO A 367 -24.41 7.74 22.66
CA PRO A 367 -24.81 6.37 22.27
C PRO A 367 -26.26 6.23 21.81
N SER A 368 -27.12 7.18 22.21
CA SER A 368 -28.53 7.24 21.80
C SER A 368 -28.73 7.55 20.31
N ASN A 369 -27.71 8.08 19.63
CA ASN A 369 -27.77 8.35 18.20
C ASN A 369 -27.33 7.09 17.42
N ALA A 370 -28.34 6.35 16.94
CA ALA A 370 -28.17 5.12 16.17
C ALA A 370 -27.40 5.31 14.85
N GLY A 371 -27.37 6.52 14.27
CA GLY A 371 -26.65 6.81 13.02
C GLY A 371 -25.26 7.40 13.23
N LYS A 372 -24.83 7.67 14.47
CA LYS A 372 -23.53 8.32 14.73
C LYS A 372 -22.39 7.35 14.43
N ILE A 373 -21.43 7.79 13.62
CA ILE A 373 -20.16 7.09 13.38
C ILE A 373 -19.04 7.96 13.95
N ALA A 374 -18.05 7.32 14.58
CA ALA A 374 -16.84 8.00 15.06
C ALA A 374 -15.97 8.41 13.86
N LEU A 375 -15.28 9.55 13.94
CA LEU A 375 -14.58 10.10 12.77
C LEU A 375 -13.51 9.15 12.23
N ASN A 376 -12.67 8.58 13.10
CA ASN A 376 -11.67 7.57 12.72
C ASN A 376 -12.29 6.35 12.04
N HIS A 377 -13.44 5.86 12.50
CA HIS A 377 -14.13 4.72 11.88
C HIS A 377 -14.68 5.07 10.48
N ALA A 378 -15.20 6.28 10.30
CA ALA A 378 -15.64 6.78 9.00
C ALA A 378 -14.46 6.94 8.02
N VAL A 379 -13.31 7.39 8.52
CA VAL A 379 -12.07 7.51 7.73
C VAL A 379 -11.58 6.13 7.27
N GLN A 380 -11.51 5.16 8.18
CA GLN A 380 -11.04 3.82 7.84
C GLN A 380 -11.89 3.17 6.74
N THR A 381 -13.21 3.26 6.87
CA THR A 381 -14.14 2.75 5.84
C THR A 381 -14.07 3.53 4.52
N ALA A 382 -13.82 4.84 4.56
CA ALA A 382 -13.58 5.63 3.36
C ALA A 382 -12.29 5.20 2.63
N VAL A 383 -11.21 4.90 3.37
CA VAL A 383 -9.96 4.37 2.79
C VAL A 383 -10.19 3.00 2.14
N TYR A 384 -10.90 2.09 2.81
CA TYR A 384 -11.24 0.80 2.21
C TYR A 384 -12.05 0.95 0.93
N ARG A 385 -13.02 1.86 0.91
CA ARG A 385 -13.81 2.16 -0.30
C ARG A 385 -12.92 2.64 -1.44
N LEU A 386 -11.97 3.56 -1.21
CA LEU A 386 -11.00 3.99 -2.23
C LEU A 386 -10.15 2.83 -2.76
N MET A 387 -9.73 1.89 -1.90
CA MET A 387 -8.98 0.72 -2.33
C MET A 387 -9.82 -0.24 -3.17
N ILE A 388 -11.06 -0.54 -2.76
CA ILE A 388 -11.98 -1.41 -3.53
C ILE A 388 -12.31 -0.81 -4.90
N GLN A 389 -12.53 0.52 -4.97
CA GLN A 389 -12.68 1.23 -6.25
C GLN A 389 -11.46 1.04 -7.15
N SER A 390 -10.26 1.19 -6.59
CA SER A 390 -9.01 1.05 -7.33
C SER A 390 -8.80 -0.38 -7.85
N VAL A 391 -9.09 -1.38 -7.02
CA VAL A 391 -8.79 -2.79 -7.31
C VAL A 391 -9.79 -3.38 -8.30
N TYR A 392 -11.09 -3.10 -8.10
CA TYR A 392 -12.16 -3.73 -8.90
C TYR A 392 -12.77 -2.82 -9.95
N GLY A 393 -12.41 -1.53 -10.00
CA GLY A 393 -12.99 -0.56 -10.94
C GLY A 393 -14.48 -0.29 -10.71
N ILE A 394 -15.01 -0.61 -9.53
CA ILE A 394 -16.41 -0.41 -9.17
C ILE A 394 -16.61 1.08 -8.81
N ASP A 395 -17.65 1.70 -9.37
CA ASP A 395 -18.04 3.08 -9.06
C ASP A 395 -18.42 3.23 -7.58
N ASP A 396 -18.14 4.38 -6.99
CA ASP A 396 -18.34 4.64 -5.57
C ASP A 396 -19.80 4.46 -5.11
N ARG A 397 -20.75 4.69 -6.01
CA ARG A 397 -22.20 4.52 -5.77
C ARG A 397 -22.62 3.07 -5.60
N HIS A 398 -21.83 2.12 -6.07
CA HIS A 398 -22.08 0.68 -5.95
C HIS A 398 -21.25 0.01 -4.84
N ILE A 399 -20.54 0.80 -4.03
CA ILE A 399 -19.77 0.31 -2.89
C ILE A 399 -20.43 0.80 -1.60
N SER A 400 -21.12 -0.12 -0.92
CA SER A 400 -21.65 0.13 0.41
C SER A 400 -20.57 -0.11 1.46
N ALA A 401 -20.41 0.80 2.41
CA ALA A 401 -19.49 0.63 3.53
C ALA A 401 -20.23 0.80 4.85
N ALA A 402 -20.10 -0.19 5.73
CA ALA A 402 -20.76 -0.23 7.02
C ALA A 402 -19.76 -0.50 8.15
N ILE A 403 -20.06 0.03 9.33
CA ILE A 403 -19.39 -0.29 10.57
C ILE A 403 -20.33 -1.15 11.41
N LEU A 404 -19.88 -2.33 11.80
CA LEU A 404 -20.53 -3.19 12.76
C LEU A 404 -20.02 -2.85 14.17
N TYR A 405 -20.82 -2.14 14.94
CA TYR A 405 -20.58 -1.93 16.37
C TYR A 405 -21.13 -3.11 17.17
N SER A 406 -20.30 -4.10 17.51
CA SER A 406 -20.75 -5.31 18.22
C SER A 406 -21.25 -5.04 19.64
N SER A 407 -20.85 -3.92 20.25
CA SER A 407 -21.31 -3.46 21.56
C SER A 407 -22.70 -2.79 21.54
N GLY A 408 -23.36 -2.69 20.37
CA GLY A 408 -24.68 -2.08 20.24
C GLY A 408 -25.77 -2.90 20.93
N ASN A 409 -26.58 -2.26 21.77
CA ASN A 409 -27.57 -2.93 22.64
C ASN A 409 -28.99 -2.94 22.06
N ARG A 410 -29.20 -2.40 20.86
CA ARG A 410 -30.52 -2.29 20.22
C ARG A 410 -30.52 -3.02 18.88
N ALA A 411 -31.53 -3.85 18.68
CA ALA A 411 -31.70 -4.59 17.44
C ALA A 411 -31.81 -3.64 16.24
N GLY A 412 -31.08 -3.92 15.17
CA GLY A 412 -31.03 -3.10 13.96
C GLY A 412 -30.11 -1.86 14.01
N GLU A 413 -29.50 -1.53 15.16
CA GLU A 413 -28.62 -0.34 15.29
C GLU A 413 -27.11 -0.67 15.30
N ASN A 414 -26.75 -1.96 15.23
CA ASN A 414 -25.35 -2.41 15.26
C ASN A 414 -24.63 -2.14 13.93
N LEU A 415 -25.33 -2.20 12.80
CA LEU A 415 -24.76 -1.94 11.48
C LEU A 415 -25.06 -0.49 11.07
N ARG A 416 -24.01 0.33 10.91
CA ARG A 416 -24.11 1.76 10.58
C ARG A 416 -23.41 2.05 9.28
N PHE A 417 -24.13 2.57 8.28
CA PHE A 417 -23.59 2.85 6.95
C PHE A 417 -22.89 4.20 6.90
N ALA A 418 -21.64 4.20 6.41
CA ALA A 418 -20.85 5.39 6.21
C ALA A 418 -21.21 6.05 4.88
N ALA A 419 -21.52 7.35 4.91
CA ALA A 419 -21.78 8.12 3.70
C ALA A 419 -20.49 8.45 2.94
N VAL A 420 -20.60 8.59 1.62
CA VAL A 420 -19.52 9.10 0.77
C VAL A 420 -19.38 10.61 0.97
N TYR A 421 -18.17 11.07 1.24
CA TYR A 421 -17.90 12.50 1.43
C TYR A 421 -16.54 12.90 0.83
N HIS A 422 -16.54 13.49 -0.37
CA HIS A 422 -15.30 13.82 -1.09
C HIS A 422 -14.40 14.83 -0.36
N ILE A 423 -14.96 15.70 0.48
CA ILE A 423 -14.16 16.61 1.32
C ILE A 423 -13.35 15.81 2.35
N LEU A 424 -13.94 14.75 2.94
CA LEU A 424 -13.20 13.87 3.85
C LEU A 424 -12.11 13.11 3.09
N GLU A 425 -12.38 12.62 1.88
CA GLU A 425 -11.34 11.96 1.05
C GLU A 425 -10.16 12.88 0.77
N LYS A 426 -10.40 14.17 0.46
CA LYS A 426 -9.32 15.18 0.32
C LYS A 426 -8.50 15.34 1.60
N GLN A 427 -9.16 15.42 2.76
CA GLN A 427 -8.48 15.52 4.05
C GLN A 427 -7.68 14.26 4.39
N ILE A 428 -8.21 13.08 4.07
CA ILE A 428 -7.52 11.79 4.24
C ILE A 428 -6.23 11.76 3.43
N ILE A 429 -6.28 12.15 2.15
CA ILE A 429 -5.09 12.20 1.30
C ILE A 429 -4.09 13.26 1.78
N ASP A 430 -4.55 14.42 2.25
CA ASP A 430 -3.68 15.45 2.83
C ASP A 430 -2.92 14.93 4.07
N ILE A 431 -3.63 14.33 5.03
CA ILE A 431 -3.00 13.74 6.22
C ILE A 431 -2.04 12.60 5.83
N ARG A 432 -2.42 11.75 4.87
CA ARG A 432 -1.53 10.70 4.35
C ARG A 432 -0.26 11.27 3.72
N ASN A 433 -0.38 12.32 2.91
CA ASN A 433 0.79 12.97 2.31
C ASN A 433 1.72 13.56 3.37
N ARG A 434 1.18 14.19 4.43
CA ARG A 434 1.96 14.70 5.55
C ARG A 434 2.65 13.59 6.34
N ILE A 435 1.98 12.45 6.56
CA ILE A 435 2.59 11.26 7.15
C ILE A 435 3.83 10.84 6.34
N VAL A 436 3.67 10.68 5.02
CA VAL A 436 4.76 10.22 4.16
C VAL A 436 5.88 11.26 4.03
N ALA A 437 5.55 12.55 4.04
CA ALA A 437 6.53 13.63 4.08
C ALA A 437 7.35 13.58 5.39
N ASN A 438 6.70 13.38 6.54
CA ASN A 438 7.37 13.26 7.83
C ASN A 438 8.25 12.00 7.92
N GLU A 439 7.78 10.87 7.41
CA GLU A 439 8.58 9.64 7.31
C GLU A 439 9.84 9.85 6.46
N TYR A 440 9.70 10.53 5.32
CA TYR A 440 10.85 10.87 4.49
C TYR A 440 11.83 11.79 5.24
N ARG A 441 11.33 12.83 5.91
CA ARG A 441 12.14 13.77 6.71
C ARG A 441 12.91 13.05 7.82
N LEU A 442 12.30 12.06 8.46
CA LEU A 442 12.99 11.23 9.46
C LEU A 442 14.07 10.34 8.83
N ALA A 443 13.79 9.72 7.68
CA ALA A 443 14.72 8.83 6.99
C ALA A 443 15.93 9.56 6.39
N HIS A 444 15.75 10.78 5.89
CA HIS A 444 16.75 11.53 5.12
C HIS A 444 17.29 12.78 5.83
N GLY A 445 16.67 13.19 6.93
CA GLY A 445 17.07 14.35 7.70
C GLY A 445 18.23 14.09 8.65
N ASP A 446 18.49 15.09 9.49
CA ASP A 446 19.48 15.08 10.57
C ASP A 446 18.82 15.03 11.95
N ASN A 447 19.63 15.01 13.01
CA ASN A 447 19.10 15.02 14.38
C ASN A 447 18.28 16.29 14.69
N GLY A 448 18.57 17.42 14.04
CA GLY A 448 17.78 18.65 14.18
C GLY A 448 16.38 18.51 13.58
N THR A 449 16.26 17.77 12.48
CA THR A 449 14.98 17.45 11.84
C THR A 449 14.12 16.55 12.73
N VAL A 450 14.71 15.50 13.31
CA VAL A 450 14.02 14.65 14.29
C VAL A 450 13.54 15.49 15.48
N ASN A 451 14.41 16.33 16.03
CA ASN A 451 14.07 17.19 17.16
C ASN A 451 12.88 18.11 16.87
N ARG A 452 12.81 18.72 15.67
CA ARG A 452 11.67 19.55 15.26
C ARG A 452 10.37 18.75 15.21
N LEU A 453 10.38 17.60 14.54
CA LEU A 453 9.20 16.72 14.43
C LEU A 453 8.74 16.20 15.80
N MET A 454 9.67 15.89 16.71
CA MET A 454 9.35 15.51 18.08
C MET A 454 8.69 16.66 18.83
N ASN A 455 9.21 17.88 18.71
CA ASN A 455 8.62 19.05 19.37
C ASN A 455 7.21 19.37 18.84
N GLU A 456 6.99 19.21 17.53
CA GLU A 456 5.69 19.38 16.89
C GLU A 456 4.70 18.31 17.39
N MET A 457 5.11 17.04 17.42
CA MET A 457 4.31 15.93 17.97
C MET A 457 3.92 16.15 19.43
N LEU A 458 4.79 16.78 20.22
CA LEU A 458 4.57 17.06 21.64
C LEU A 458 3.82 18.38 21.90
N SER A 459 3.50 19.13 20.85
CA SER A 459 2.79 20.42 20.92
C SER A 459 1.46 20.34 20.15
N PRO A 460 0.48 19.55 20.65
CA PRO A 460 -0.77 19.30 19.94
C PRO A 460 -1.57 20.59 19.73
N ASP A 461 -2.13 20.75 18.53
CA ASP A 461 -2.98 21.88 18.20
C ASP A 461 -4.45 21.49 18.40
N ALA A 462 -4.93 21.78 19.60
CA ALA A 462 -6.30 21.47 19.96
C ALA A 462 -7.35 22.37 19.27
N ASN A 463 -6.95 23.43 18.54
CA ASN A 463 -7.87 24.37 17.89
C ASN A 463 -9.00 24.86 18.83
N GLY A 464 -8.64 25.18 20.08
CA GLY A 464 -9.58 25.61 21.13
C GLY A 464 -10.40 24.49 21.80
N ARG A 465 -10.25 23.22 21.40
CA ARG A 465 -10.87 22.06 22.06
C ARG A 465 -10.09 21.68 23.31
N ARG A 466 -10.79 21.08 24.28
CA ARG A 466 -10.13 20.49 25.45
C ARG A 466 -9.56 19.13 25.07
N LEU A 467 -8.23 19.01 25.13
CA LEU A 467 -7.56 17.73 24.96
C LEU A 467 -7.93 16.76 26.11
N PRO A 468 -8.12 15.47 25.82
CA PRO A 468 -8.36 14.48 26.86
C PRO A 468 -7.19 14.36 27.84
N SER A 469 -7.46 14.11 29.12
CA SER A 469 -6.41 14.01 30.15
C SER A 469 -5.46 12.83 29.92
N PHE A 470 -5.96 11.72 29.38
CA PHE A 470 -5.11 10.58 29.04
C PHE A 470 -4.08 10.94 27.96
N PHE A 471 -4.49 11.78 27.00
CA PHE A 471 -3.67 12.22 25.89
C PHE A 471 -2.58 13.17 26.36
N THR A 472 -2.94 14.19 27.14
CA THR A 472 -1.97 15.15 27.68
C THR A 472 -0.99 14.49 28.64
N ALA A 473 -1.43 13.52 29.45
CA ALA A 473 -0.56 12.78 30.35
C ALA A 473 0.51 11.95 29.60
N ARG A 474 0.16 11.36 28.44
CA ARG A 474 1.11 10.62 27.60
C ARG A 474 2.17 11.54 27.00
N ILE A 475 1.75 12.67 26.44
CA ILE A 475 2.66 13.69 25.89
C ILE A 475 3.62 14.21 26.97
N GLU A 476 3.12 14.50 28.16
CA GLU A 476 3.94 15.01 29.25
C GLU A 476 4.96 13.95 29.71
N ARG A 477 4.57 12.68 29.83
CA ARG A 477 5.50 11.59 30.18
C ARG A 477 6.64 11.47 29.17
N PHE A 478 6.33 11.49 27.88
CA PHE A 478 7.33 11.42 26.83
C PHE A 478 8.26 12.65 26.86
N SER A 479 7.69 13.84 26.99
CA SER A 479 8.43 15.11 27.09
C SER A 479 9.38 15.13 28.30
N GLN A 480 8.91 14.66 29.46
CA GLN A 480 9.73 14.58 30.67
C GLN A 480 10.90 13.61 30.51
N THR A 481 10.65 12.47 29.86
CA THR A 481 11.70 11.48 29.59
C THR A 481 12.81 12.09 28.73
N LEU A 482 12.46 12.76 27.63
CA LEU A 482 13.44 13.43 26.77
C LEU A 482 14.21 14.55 27.50
N ARG A 483 13.57 15.29 28.40
CA ARG A 483 14.23 16.34 29.20
C ARG A 483 15.21 15.80 30.25
N GLN A 484 15.02 14.56 30.70
CA GLN A 484 15.89 13.91 31.68
C GLN A 484 17.11 13.25 31.04
N CYS A 485 17.05 12.95 29.74
CA CYS A 485 18.17 12.41 28.98
C CYS A 485 19.33 13.43 28.90
N THR A 486 20.55 12.90 28.96
CA THR A 486 21.76 13.63 28.60
C THR A 486 21.79 13.93 27.10
N GLU A 487 22.62 14.89 26.69
CA GLU A 487 22.81 15.23 25.27
C GLU A 487 23.23 14.01 24.43
N THR A 488 24.05 13.12 25.00
CA THR A 488 24.49 11.89 24.32
C THR A 488 23.35 10.91 24.12
N GLU A 489 22.49 10.73 25.12
CA GLU A 489 21.32 9.84 25.02
C GLU A 489 20.30 10.36 24.01
N VAL A 490 20.02 11.68 24.00
CA VAL A 490 19.15 12.31 23.00
C VAL A 490 19.73 12.15 21.60
N SER A 491 21.03 12.41 21.43
CA SER A 491 21.71 12.26 20.14
C SER A 491 21.68 10.83 19.63
N TYR A 492 21.89 9.84 20.52
CA TYR A 492 21.78 8.42 20.21
C TYR A 492 20.34 8.06 19.80
N PHE A 493 19.34 8.47 20.59
CA PHE A 493 17.93 8.22 20.30
C PHE A 493 17.53 8.77 18.94
N TYR A 494 17.85 10.03 18.63
CA TYR A 494 17.53 10.62 17.32
C TYR A 494 18.25 9.93 16.16
N ARG A 495 19.50 9.50 16.36
CA ARG A 495 20.20 8.71 15.34
C ARG A 495 19.56 7.34 15.11
N PHE A 496 19.07 6.70 16.19
CA PHE A 496 18.39 5.42 16.10
C PHE A 496 17.03 5.55 15.40
N VAL A 497 16.26 6.60 15.70
CA VAL A 497 15.02 6.93 14.98
C VAL A 497 15.29 7.07 13.49
N ARG A 498 16.31 7.85 13.10
CA ARG A 498 16.67 8.03 11.68
C ARG A 498 17.04 6.72 11.00
N PHE A 499 17.84 5.89 11.68
CA PHE A 499 18.20 4.57 11.18
C PHE A 499 16.96 3.71 10.92
N LEU A 500 16.08 3.57 11.92
CA LEU A 500 14.84 2.79 11.76
C LEU A 500 13.92 3.35 10.69
N SER A 501 13.71 4.67 10.66
CA SER A 501 12.90 5.31 9.63
C SER A 501 13.45 5.07 8.23
N LYS A 502 14.78 5.08 8.05
CA LYS A 502 15.40 4.76 6.77
C LYS A 502 15.16 3.31 6.37
N GLU A 503 15.36 2.34 7.27
CA GLU A 503 15.11 0.92 6.98
C GLU A 503 13.63 0.66 6.63
N ILE A 504 12.68 1.25 7.38
CA ILE A 504 11.24 1.14 7.09
C ILE A 504 10.90 1.78 5.74
N TYR A 505 11.49 2.94 5.43
CA TYR A 505 11.26 3.61 4.15
C TYR A 505 11.74 2.73 2.99
N LEU A 506 12.96 2.17 3.10
CA LEU A 506 13.51 1.24 2.11
C LEU A 506 12.70 -0.06 2.00
N GLN A 507 12.17 -0.60 3.09
CA GLN A 507 11.29 -1.77 3.06
C GLN A 507 9.99 -1.49 2.29
N LYS A 508 9.49 -0.25 2.28
CA LYS A 508 8.26 0.11 1.57
C LYS A 508 8.52 0.45 0.10
N THR A 509 9.49 1.33 -0.17
CA THR A 509 9.71 1.91 -1.52
C THR A 509 10.84 1.24 -2.30
N GLY A 510 11.68 0.44 -1.65
CA GLY A 510 12.81 -0.29 -2.23
C GLY A 510 14.13 0.49 -2.27
N ASP A 511 15.24 -0.23 -2.43
CA ASP A 511 16.59 0.35 -2.47
C ASP A 511 17.11 0.53 -3.91
N VAL A 512 17.93 1.56 -4.09
CA VAL A 512 18.61 1.98 -5.31
C VAL A 512 19.89 1.17 -5.55
N ASP A 513 20.53 0.70 -4.47
CA ASP A 513 21.89 0.16 -4.49
C ASP A 513 21.99 -1.36 -4.73
N TYR A 514 20.94 -2.12 -4.42
CA TYR A 514 20.98 -3.58 -4.51
C TYR A 514 20.56 -4.09 -5.91
N GLU A 515 21.28 -5.10 -6.40
CA GLU A 515 20.90 -5.86 -7.60
C GLU A 515 19.64 -6.70 -7.36
N SER A 516 19.37 -7.10 -6.12
CA SER A 516 18.14 -7.79 -5.71
C SER A 516 17.00 -6.79 -5.48
N PRO A 517 15.80 -7.03 -6.03
CA PRO A 517 14.63 -6.21 -5.74
C PRO A 517 14.27 -6.33 -4.26
N THR A 518 14.43 -5.26 -3.49
CA THR A 518 14.00 -5.21 -2.09
C THR A 518 12.83 -4.26 -1.93
N GLY A 519 11.93 -4.58 -1.00
CA GLY A 519 10.81 -3.73 -0.60
C GLY A 519 9.49 -4.01 -1.32
N THR A 520 8.38 -3.55 -0.73
CA THR A 520 7.01 -3.91 -1.17
C THR A 520 6.68 -3.36 -2.55
N ALA A 521 7.13 -2.13 -2.86
CA ALA A 521 6.81 -1.48 -4.14
C ALA A 521 7.39 -2.18 -5.37
N VAL A 522 8.36 -3.08 -5.19
CA VAL A 522 8.89 -3.95 -6.25
C VAL A 522 7.78 -4.71 -6.98
N LEU A 523 6.72 -5.11 -6.27
CA LEU A 523 5.62 -5.89 -6.81
C LEU A 523 4.91 -5.19 -8.00
N TRP A 524 4.94 -3.86 -8.04
CA TRP A 524 4.35 -3.06 -9.12
C TRP A 524 5.33 -2.15 -9.87
N ASN A 525 6.51 -1.90 -9.33
CA ASN A 525 7.55 -1.10 -10.00
C ASN A 525 8.48 -1.94 -10.90
N THR A 526 8.45 -3.27 -10.78
CA THR A 526 9.25 -4.21 -11.60
C THR A 526 8.33 -5.04 -12.49
N ASP A 527 8.80 -5.47 -13.66
CA ASP A 527 8.00 -6.35 -14.52
C ASP A 527 7.90 -7.75 -13.87
N PHE A 528 6.71 -8.37 -13.94
CA PHE A 528 6.46 -9.69 -13.35
C PHE A 528 7.42 -10.76 -13.90
N SER A 529 7.70 -10.73 -15.21
CA SER A 529 8.63 -11.67 -15.87
C SER A 529 10.06 -11.55 -15.34
N GLU A 530 10.49 -10.37 -14.91
CA GLU A 530 11.83 -10.18 -14.35
C GLU A 530 11.95 -10.80 -12.96
N ARG A 531 10.91 -10.65 -12.13
CA ARG A 531 10.85 -11.30 -10.81
C ARG A 531 10.76 -12.82 -10.94
N ALA A 532 10.00 -13.30 -11.93
CA ALA A 532 9.94 -14.69 -12.30
C ALA A 532 11.31 -15.27 -12.72
N GLU A 533 12.06 -14.56 -13.56
CA GLU A 533 13.43 -14.94 -13.96
C GLU A 533 14.41 -14.90 -12.79
N ALA A 534 14.19 -14.03 -11.82
CA ALA A 534 14.93 -13.98 -10.56
C ALA A 534 14.56 -15.11 -9.58
N LEU A 535 13.60 -15.96 -9.95
CA LEU A 535 13.07 -17.08 -9.16
C LEU A 535 12.31 -16.65 -7.89
N ASP A 536 11.90 -15.38 -7.81
CA ASP A 536 11.17 -14.78 -6.68
C ASP A 536 9.64 -14.94 -6.78
N VAL A 537 9.16 -15.72 -7.76
CA VAL A 537 7.73 -15.95 -8.02
C VAL A 537 7.46 -17.42 -8.30
N LEU A 538 6.41 -17.98 -7.69
CA LEU A 538 5.84 -19.27 -8.06
C LEU A 538 4.60 -19.05 -8.92
N TYR A 539 4.67 -19.43 -10.20
CA TYR A 539 3.59 -19.33 -11.18
C TYR A 539 3.94 -20.16 -12.45
N PRO A 540 2.96 -20.42 -13.31
CA PRO A 540 1.53 -20.48 -12.99
C PRO A 540 1.22 -21.61 -12.01
N LEU A 541 0.33 -21.36 -11.07
CA LEU A 541 -0.13 -22.35 -10.10
C LEU A 541 -1.62 -22.66 -10.30
N SER A 542 -2.00 -23.93 -10.10
CA SER A 542 -3.42 -24.33 -10.08
C SER A 542 -3.76 -25.01 -8.76
N ILE A 543 -4.99 -24.85 -8.27
CA ILE A 543 -5.40 -25.45 -7.00
C ILE A 543 -5.61 -26.96 -7.20
N GLU A 544 -4.86 -27.76 -6.45
CA GLU A 544 -5.02 -29.22 -6.40
C GLU A 544 -6.00 -29.62 -5.27
N GLY A 545 -5.89 -28.96 -4.11
CA GLY A 545 -6.71 -29.27 -2.94
C GLY A 545 -6.79 -28.12 -1.95
N ILE A 546 -7.90 -28.05 -1.23
CA ILE A 546 -8.14 -27.10 -0.15
C ILE A 546 -8.51 -27.89 1.10
N ASP A 547 -7.76 -27.71 2.18
CA ASP A 547 -8.12 -28.18 3.51
C ASP A 547 -8.51 -26.97 4.38
N ASP A 548 -9.80 -26.84 4.63
CA ASP A 548 -10.41 -25.83 5.50
C ASP A 548 -10.99 -26.43 6.81
N VAL A 549 -10.83 -27.74 7.01
CA VAL A 549 -11.34 -28.49 8.17
C VAL A 549 -10.37 -28.38 9.34
N ALA A 550 -9.06 -28.44 9.06
CA ALA A 550 -8.00 -28.29 10.06
C ALA A 550 -8.07 -26.93 10.79
N GLU A 551 -7.29 -26.76 11.87
CA GLU A 551 -7.27 -25.50 12.62
C GLU A 551 -6.90 -24.28 11.75
N HIS A 552 -6.02 -24.50 10.77
CA HIS A 552 -5.64 -23.52 9.76
C HIS A 552 -6.10 -23.96 8.37
N MET A 553 -6.43 -23.00 7.51
CA MET A 553 -6.69 -23.29 6.10
C MET A 553 -5.37 -23.49 5.37
N THR A 554 -5.26 -24.59 4.64
CA THR A 554 -4.14 -24.84 3.70
C THR A 554 -4.68 -25.05 2.30
N ILE A 555 -3.92 -24.60 1.31
CA ILE A 555 -4.19 -24.89 -0.10
C ILE A 555 -2.93 -25.48 -0.71
N VAL A 556 -3.09 -26.63 -1.35
CA VAL A 556 -2.06 -27.27 -2.16
C VAL A 556 -2.23 -26.78 -3.59
N PHE A 557 -1.19 -26.12 -4.09
CA PHE A 557 -1.10 -25.68 -5.47
C PHE A 557 -0.20 -26.62 -6.26
N GLN A 558 -0.69 -27.08 -7.40
CA GLN A 558 0.09 -27.81 -8.39
C GLN A 558 0.91 -26.82 -9.25
N ARG A 559 2.18 -27.16 -9.45
CA ARG A 559 3.12 -26.49 -10.36
C ARG A 559 3.04 -27.15 -11.74
N HIS A 560 3.08 -26.39 -12.84
CA HIS A 560 2.98 -26.99 -14.17
C HIS A 560 4.33 -27.52 -14.67
N GLU A 561 4.31 -28.62 -15.44
CA GLU A 561 5.53 -29.28 -15.96
C GLU A 561 6.30 -28.38 -16.94
N GLY A 562 7.62 -28.29 -16.77
CA GLY A 562 8.50 -27.42 -17.56
C GLY A 562 8.94 -26.13 -16.85
N GLU A 563 8.39 -25.87 -15.67
CA GLU A 563 8.79 -24.75 -14.80
C GLU A 563 10.11 -25.04 -14.06
N GLN A 564 10.83 -23.97 -13.72
CA GLN A 564 12.09 -24.03 -12.96
C GLN A 564 11.87 -24.81 -11.66
N SER A 565 12.45 -26.01 -11.52
CA SER A 565 12.40 -26.77 -10.26
C SER A 565 13.02 -25.99 -9.09
N ILE A 566 13.89 -25.03 -9.41
CA ILE A 566 14.60 -24.14 -8.50
C ILE A 566 13.79 -22.85 -8.36
N VAL A 567 13.51 -22.48 -7.11
CA VAL A 567 12.75 -21.29 -6.73
C VAL A 567 13.41 -20.69 -5.49
N ASN A 568 13.35 -19.37 -5.33
CA ASN A 568 13.94 -18.68 -4.18
C ASN A 568 13.00 -18.70 -2.96
N PHE A 569 12.32 -19.83 -2.71
CA PHE A 569 11.38 -19.99 -1.59
C PHE A 569 11.83 -21.06 -0.61
N ARG A 570 11.55 -20.84 0.67
CA ARG A 570 11.81 -21.80 1.76
C ARG A 570 10.56 -22.03 2.60
N GLU A 571 10.46 -23.22 3.15
CA GLU A 571 9.42 -23.54 4.14
C GLU A 571 9.51 -22.57 5.34
N GLY A 572 8.35 -22.06 5.76
CA GLY A 572 8.22 -21.06 6.81
C GLY A 572 8.29 -19.60 6.32
N GLU A 573 8.69 -19.34 5.07
CA GLU A 573 8.69 -17.98 4.53
C GLU A 573 7.25 -17.46 4.36
N ILE A 574 7.08 -16.17 4.64
CA ILE A 574 5.82 -15.47 4.44
C ILE A 574 5.62 -15.13 2.97
N CYS A 575 4.39 -15.23 2.51
CA CYS A 575 4.06 -14.99 1.12
C CYS A 575 2.70 -14.33 0.96
N ILE A 576 2.54 -13.68 -0.19
CA ILE A 576 1.27 -13.26 -0.73
C ILE A 576 0.82 -14.24 -1.81
N VAL A 577 -0.48 -14.53 -1.86
CA VAL A 577 -1.11 -15.38 -2.86
C VAL A 577 -2.23 -14.59 -3.52
N TYR A 578 -2.25 -14.57 -4.85
CA TYR A 578 -3.28 -13.85 -5.59
C TYR A 578 -3.59 -14.53 -6.94
N PRO A 579 -4.81 -14.34 -7.48
CA PRO A 579 -5.18 -14.86 -8.79
C PRO A 579 -4.36 -14.20 -9.91
N ARG A 580 -3.91 -14.99 -10.88
CA ARG A 580 -3.24 -14.48 -12.08
C ARG A 580 -3.58 -15.33 -13.30
N GLN A 581 -4.67 -14.96 -13.98
CA GLN A 581 -5.14 -15.66 -15.19
C GLN A 581 -4.39 -15.22 -16.44
N ASN A 582 -3.98 -13.96 -16.49
CA ASN A 582 -3.30 -13.35 -17.63
C ASN A 582 -2.35 -12.24 -17.18
N ASP A 583 -1.60 -11.66 -18.12
CA ASP A 583 -0.56 -10.70 -17.81
C ASP A 583 -1.04 -9.40 -17.14
N ASN A 584 -2.32 -9.05 -17.29
CA ASN A 584 -2.90 -7.87 -16.67
C ASN A 584 -3.28 -8.07 -15.19
N ASP A 585 -3.32 -9.30 -14.69
CA ASP A 585 -3.68 -9.58 -13.28
C ASP A 585 -2.46 -9.37 -12.39
N THR A 586 -2.54 -8.43 -11.45
CA THR A 586 -1.45 -7.98 -10.58
C THR A 586 -1.92 -7.91 -9.13
N VAL A 587 -0.98 -7.66 -8.22
CA VAL A 587 -1.31 -7.37 -6.81
C VAL A 587 -2.13 -6.09 -6.61
N LEU A 588 -2.21 -5.20 -7.61
CA LEU A 588 -2.91 -3.92 -7.52
C LEU A 588 -4.37 -3.98 -8.01
N ASN A 589 -4.78 -5.04 -8.69
CA ASN A 589 -6.14 -5.23 -9.23
C ASN A 589 -6.75 -6.58 -8.85
N THR A 590 -6.19 -7.24 -7.85
CA THR A 590 -6.73 -8.46 -7.27
C THR A 590 -6.75 -8.41 -5.75
N GLN A 591 -7.54 -9.28 -5.14
CA GLN A 591 -7.46 -9.53 -3.70
C GLN A 591 -6.20 -10.33 -3.37
N ILE A 592 -5.53 -9.92 -2.30
CA ILE A 592 -4.34 -10.58 -1.79
C ILE A 592 -4.69 -11.41 -0.55
N LEU A 593 -4.20 -12.63 -0.53
CA LEU A 593 -4.25 -13.51 0.64
C LEU A 593 -2.84 -13.66 1.23
N LYS A 594 -2.70 -13.52 2.54
CA LYS A 594 -1.42 -13.69 3.24
C LYS A 594 -1.30 -15.07 3.87
N GLY A 595 -0.13 -15.67 3.74
CA GLY A 595 0.15 -17.00 4.28
C GLY A 595 1.64 -17.22 4.51
N SER A 596 1.99 -18.48 4.73
CA SER A 596 3.37 -18.96 4.72
C SER A 596 3.49 -20.26 3.95
N ILE A 597 4.67 -20.50 3.36
CA ILE A 597 4.99 -21.75 2.68
C ILE A 597 5.04 -22.86 3.74
N ALA A 598 4.08 -23.78 3.71
CA ALA A 598 4.05 -24.93 4.62
C ALA A 598 4.96 -26.05 4.12
N GLN A 599 4.93 -26.30 2.81
CA GLN A 599 5.76 -27.29 2.15
C GLN A 599 6.02 -26.87 0.70
N ILE A 600 7.20 -27.15 0.17
CA ILE A 600 7.51 -26.90 -1.25
C ILE A 600 8.22 -28.09 -1.89
N THR A 601 7.72 -28.53 -3.05
CA THR A 601 8.28 -29.62 -3.83
C THR A 601 8.43 -29.19 -5.30
N PRO A 602 9.10 -29.99 -6.15
CA PRO A 602 9.15 -29.71 -7.58
C PRO A 602 7.76 -29.74 -8.25
N GLN A 603 6.78 -30.44 -7.69
CA GLN A 603 5.45 -30.64 -8.28
C GLN A 603 4.36 -29.77 -7.63
N SER A 604 4.55 -29.34 -6.38
CA SER A 604 3.53 -28.63 -5.62
C SER A 604 4.11 -27.65 -4.61
N VAL A 605 3.28 -26.69 -4.22
CA VAL A 605 3.53 -25.81 -3.08
C VAL A 605 2.29 -25.80 -2.19
N GLU A 606 2.46 -26.06 -0.91
CA GLU A 606 1.41 -25.95 0.09
C GLU A 606 1.56 -24.61 0.81
N VAL A 607 0.49 -23.82 0.82
CA VAL A 607 0.45 -22.54 1.54
C VAL A 607 -0.51 -22.65 2.72
N ARG A 608 -0.03 -22.31 3.91
CA ARG A 608 -0.87 -22.13 5.10
C ARG A 608 -1.32 -20.68 5.17
N PHE A 609 -2.63 -20.46 5.07
CA PHE A 609 -3.21 -19.13 5.16
C PHE A 609 -3.35 -18.72 6.62
N ARG A 610 -3.21 -17.41 6.88
CA ARG A 610 -3.40 -16.87 8.23
C ARG A 610 -4.83 -17.07 8.74
N HIS A 611 -5.81 -17.09 7.81
CA HIS A 611 -7.24 -17.12 8.12
C HIS A 611 -8.00 -18.05 7.20
N LYS A 612 -9.10 -18.61 7.71
CA LYS A 612 -10.02 -19.45 6.93
C LYS A 612 -10.89 -18.60 6.01
N GLN A 613 -11.29 -19.18 4.88
CA GLN A 613 -12.10 -18.49 3.87
C GLN A 613 -13.32 -19.33 3.51
N LYS A 614 -14.53 -18.78 3.66
CA LYS A 614 -15.79 -19.48 3.32
C LYS A 614 -16.14 -19.40 1.84
N ASN A 615 -15.74 -18.31 1.18
CA ASN A 615 -16.06 -18.08 -0.22
C ASN A 615 -15.24 -19.01 -1.14
N ARG A 616 -15.68 -20.28 -1.25
CA ARG A 616 -15.09 -21.25 -2.18
C ARG A 616 -15.25 -20.83 -3.65
N SER A 617 -16.24 -19.98 -3.95
CA SER A 617 -16.41 -19.44 -5.30
C SER A 617 -15.22 -18.55 -5.71
N PHE A 618 -14.62 -17.82 -4.75
CA PHE A 618 -13.41 -17.04 -5.01
C PHE A 618 -12.25 -17.93 -5.48
N PHE A 619 -12.05 -19.10 -4.86
CA PHE A 619 -10.99 -20.00 -5.26
C PHE A 619 -11.28 -20.73 -6.57
N THR A 620 -12.51 -21.21 -6.73
CA THR A 620 -12.91 -22.05 -7.88
C THR A 620 -13.11 -21.27 -9.18
N ARG A 621 -13.42 -19.97 -9.12
CA ARG A 621 -13.55 -19.13 -10.32
C ARG A 621 -12.20 -18.79 -10.97
N HIS A 622 -11.11 -18.93 -10.22
CA HIS A 622 -9.76 -18.58 -10.65
C HIS A 622 -8.96 -19.84 -10.96
N ARG A 623 -8.60 -20.02 -12.23
CA ARG A 623 -7.85 -21.20 -12.68
C ARG A 623 -6.37 -21.13 -12.28
N LEU A 624 -5.75 -19.97 -12.48
CA LEU A 624 -4.33 -19.74 -12.28
C LEU A 624 -4.04 -18.75 -11.14
N TRP A 625 -2.94 -18.99 -10.44
CA TRP A 625 -2.50 -18.29 -9.24
C TRP A 625 -1.01 -17.99 -9.29
N ALA A 626 -0.60 -16.99 -8.51
CA ALA A 626 0.80 -16.67 -8.27
C ALA A 626 1.07 -16.56 -6.76
N VAL A 627 2.27 -16.94 -6.35
CA VAL A 627 2.80 -16.71 -5.00
C VAL A 627 4.09 -15.90 -5.10
N GLU A 628 4.16 -14.81 -4.34
CA GLU A 628 5.34 -13.93 -4.24
C GLU A 628 5.72 -13.73 -2.77
N HIS A 629 6.96 -13.32 -2.52
CA HIS A 629 7.40 -12.96 -1.17
C HIS A 629 6.56 -11.81 -0.59
N ASP A 630 6.17 -11.93 0.68
CA ASP A 630 5.62 -10.81 1.45
C ASP A 630 6.72 -10.21 2.31
N THR A 631 6.52 -8.96 2.75
CA THR A 631 7.35 -8.39 3.82
C THR A 631 6.54 -8.34 5.12
N LEU A 632 7.22 -8.51 6.25
CA LEU A 632 6.61 -8.29 7.57
C LEU A 632 6.36 -6.79 7.72
N ASP A 633 5.19 -6.32 7.29
CA ASP A 633 4.72 -4.99 7.64
C ASP A 633 4.07 -5.07 9.01
N THR A 634 4.87 -4.86 10.05
CA THR A 634 4.37 -4.58 11.40
C THR A 634 4.30 -3.07 11.56
N SER A 635 3.21 -2.48 11.09
CA SER A 635 2.85 -1.10 11.44
C SER A 635 2.51 -0.93 12.92
#